data_AF-E4XHD2-F1
#
_entry.id   AF-E4XHD2-F1
#
_cell.length_a   1.000
_cell.length_b   1.000
_cell.length_c   1.000
_cell.angle_alpha   90.00
_cell.angle_beta   90.00
_cell.angle_gamma   90.00
#
_symmetry.space_group_name_H-M   'P 1'
#
loop_
_entity.id
_entity.type
_entity.pdbx_description
1 polymer ?
#
loop_
_entity_poly.entity_id
_entity_poly.type
_entity_poly.pdbx_seq_one_letter_code
_entity_poly.pdbx_strand_id
1 'polypeptide(L)'
;MAGDMTIADLFICKRLGNATKLVSAYSTKNSRPTEYSNYTGILAQTVETSLRNPKNSTLGFWCSFTMTTNHTKMDSANSSTTFIYNKSSKYHAIEAYGQLTTWDLTFHDGTAVAKDVIDGFYINEKNKEYKVAATQGTKLFKSHGALMILAWGFFIPAGGLFAAARYIFQKGGLWFNLHRAFMIMGVLLNIAGFVVIFVEKGGFVDPGYALGYTHAVMGCMVMGYSLTNVIRGFLRPDLESPRRRKFKVTHFLFAGLAIVLANTNITTGLYMVSLKASAIAFGVLSGICMLFIPIFHFWLSSDDLPMPIHNLVLTGVFVVLIANTIASATEFLLNT
;
A
#
# COMPACT_ATOMS: atom_id res chain seq x y z
N MET A 1 -12.11 9.33 -0.27
CA MET A 1 -11.19 9.82 -1.33
C MET A 1 -9.83 9.85 -0.67
N ALA A 2 -8.80 9.23 -1.26
CA ALA A 2 -7.44 9.59 -0.85
C ALA A 2 -7.36 11.12 -1.01
N GLY A 3 -7.02 11.85 0.05
CA GLY A 3 -6.97 13.31 -0.01
C GLY A 3 -5.95 13.71 -1.06
N ASP A 4 -6.44 14.07 -2.24
CA ASP A 4 -5.63 14.55 -3.34
C ASP A 4 -5.46 16.06 -3.16
N MET A 5 -4.23 16.55 -3.20
CA MET A 5 -3.96 17.98 -2.98
C MET A 5 -4.26 18.83 -4.23
N THR A 6 -4.79 18.23 -5.30
CA THR A 6 -5.19 18.88 -6.55
C THR A 6 -6.27 19.95 -6.36
N ILE A 7 -6.99 19.98 -5.25
CA ILE A 7 -7.94 21.06 -4.91
C ILE A 7 -7.80 21.45 -3.43
N ALA A 8 -6.57 21.39 -2.89
CA ALA A 8 -6.32 21.75 -1.51
C ALA A 8 -5.97 23.23 -1.35
N ASP A 9 -6.43 23.82 -0.26
CA ASP A 9 -6.01 25.15 0.18
C ASP A 9 -4.68 25.03 0.91
N LEU A 10 -3.59 25.53 0.31
CA LEU A 10 -2.24 25.30 0.80
C LEU A 10 -1.70 26.51 1.57
N PHE A 11 -1.10 26.23 2.72
CA PHE A 11 -0.38 27.19 3.54
C PHE A 11 0.98 26.60 3.91
N ILE A 12 2.04 27.33 3.56
CA ILE A 12 3.41 26.84 3.61
C ILE A 12 4.19 27.69 4.61
N CYS A 13 4.58 27.09 5.73
CA CYS A 13 5.52 27.69 6.65
C CYS A 13 6.94 27.28 6.23
N LYS A 14 7.74 28.21 5.69
CA LYS A 14 9.08 27.92 5.17
C LYS A 14 10.11 28.98 5.56
N ARG A 15 11.40 28.64 5.49
CA ARG A 15 12.50 29.58 5.69
C ARG A 15 12.92 30.20 4.35
N LEU A 16 13.04 31.52 4.31
CA LEU A 16 13.59 32.27 3.18
C LEU A 16 14.79 33.09 3.70
N GLY A 17 16.00 32.64 3.40
CA GLY A 17 17.22 33.24 3.94
C GLY A 17 17.33 33.10 5.45
N ASN A 18 17.35 34.22 6.19
CA ASN A 18 17.43 34.24 7.65
C ASN A 18 16.07 34.37 8.37
N ALA A 19 14.96 34.44 7.64
CA ALA A 19 13.64 34.63 8.20
C ALA A 19 12.72 33.42 7.96
N THR A 20 11.83 33.14 8.92
CA THR A 20 10.67 32.26 8.72
C THR A 20 9.56 33.07 8.03
N LYS A 21 8.92 32.51 7.01
CA LYS A 21 7.82 33.14 6.28
C LYS A 21 6.67 32.16 6.11
N LEU A 22 5.46 32.66 6.34
CA LEU A 22 4.22 32.00 5.94
C LEU A 22 3.85 32.44 4.51
N VAL A 23 3.59 31.49 3.63
CA VAL A 23 3.18 31.73 2.25
C VAL A 23 1.88 31.00 1.97
N SER A 24 0.96 31.68 1.30
CA SER A 24 -0.26 31.08 0.78
C SER A 24 0.02 30.49 -0.60
N ALA A 25 -0.48 29.30 -0.90
CA ALA A 25 -0.26 28.65 -2.19
C ALA A 25 -1.51 27.91 -2.69
N TYR A 26 -1.52 27.54 -3.97
CA TYR A 26 -2.58 26.74 -4.59
C TYR A 26 -2.06 25.92 -5.77
N SER A 27 -2.66 24.75 -6.00
CA SER A 27 -2.43 23.93 -7.18
C SER A 27 -3.71 23.24 -7.60
N THR A 28 -3.96 23.14 -8.91
CA THR A 28 -5.08 22.38 -9.50
C THR A 28 -4.69 20.94 -9.85
N LYS A 29 -3.39 20.63 -9.79
CA LYS A 29 -2.78 19.35 -10.20
C LYS A 29 -1.73 18.91 -9.18
N ASN A 30 -1.28 17.67 -9.28
CA ASN A 30 -0.12 17.17 -8.52
C ASN A 30 1.18 17.72 -9.10
N SER A 31 1.34 19.04 -8.98
CA SER A 31 2.45 19.84 -9.49
C SER A 31 2.90 20.86 -8.44
N ARG A 32 4.04 21.51 -8.68
CA ARG A 32 4.53 22.58 -7.79
C ARG A 32 3.45 23.67 -7.65
N PRO A 33 3.01 24.00 -6.43
CA PRO A 33 1.93 24.94 -6.24
C PRO A 33 2.37 26.37 -6.57
N THR A 34 1.43 27.16 -7.08
CA THR A 34 1.59 28.60 -7.29
C THR A 34 1.60 29.28 -5.92
N GLU A 35 2.73 29.88 -5.57
CA GLU A 35 2.86 30.67 -4.34
C GLU A 35 2.41 32.11 -4.57
N TYR A 36 1.66 32.66 -3.62
CA TYR A 36 1.24 34.06 -3.64
C TYR A 36 2.15 34.90 -2.75
N SER A 37 2.53 36.08 -3.24
CA SER A 37 3.28 37.06 -2.45
C SER A 37 2.46 37.62 -1.27
N ASN A 38 1.13 37.61 -1.41
CA ASN A 38 0.18 38.15 -0.44
C ASN A 38 -0.44 37.04 0.42
N TYR A 39 -0.90 37.42 1.61
CA TYR A 39 -1.64 36.58 2.56
C TYR A 39 -3.07 36.25 2.06
N THR A 40 -3.22 35.81 0.81
CA THR A 40 -4.51 35.43 0.23
C THR A 40 -5.12 34.30 1.06
N GLY A 41 -6.28 34.55 1.66
CA GLY A 41 -6.94 33.62 2.57
C GLY A 41 -6.49 33.70 4.03
N ILE A 42 -5.62 34.64 4.38
CA ILE A 42 -5.04 34.82 5.72
C ILE A 42 -5.24 36.27 6.18
N LEU A 43 -5.61 36.46 7.43
CA LEU A 43 -5.60 37.77 8.08
C LEU A 43 -4.15 38.15 8.42
N ALA A 44 -3.54 39.00 7.58
CA ALA A 44 -2.13 39.38 7.67
C ALA A 44 -1.68 39.82 9.07
N GLN A 45 -2.55 40.53 9.81
CA GLN A 45 -2.29 41.00 11.17
C GLN A 45 -2.18 39.90 12.23
N THR A 46 -2.60 38.68 11.91
CA THR A 46 -2.59 37.52 12.82
C THR A 46 -1.41 36.59 12.58
N VAL A 47 -0.54 36.93 11.63
CA VAL A 47 0.57 36.06 11.24
C VAL A 47 1.72 36.24 12.22
N GLU A 48 2.04 35.16 12.92
CA GLU A 48 3.20 35.06 13.81
C GLU A 48 4.13 33.96 13.31
N THR A 49 5.44 34.23 13.26
CA THR A 49 6.45 33.25 12.84
C THR A 49 7.59 33.19 13.85
N SER A 50 8.09 31.98 14.14
CA SER A 50 9.21 31.78 15.07
C SER A 50 10.13 30.63 14.63
N LEU A 51 11.41 30.73 14.98
CA LEU A 51 12.41 29.66 14.85
C LEU A 51 12.48 28.73 16.08
N ARG A 52 11.68 29.05 17.11
CA ARG A 52 11.52 28.24 18.31
C ARG A 52 10.06 28.03 18.61
N ASN A 53 9.73 26.85 19.07
CA ASN A 53 8.39 26.54 19.52
C ASN A 53 7.99 27.52 20.64
N PRO A 54 6.87 28.25 20.49
CA PRO A 54 6.43 29.23 21.49
C PRO A 54 6.17 28.64 22.88
N LYS A 55 5.96 27.32 22.99
CA LYS A 55 5.58 26.63 24.25
C LYS A 55 6.74 25.95 24.97
N ASN A 56 7.71 25.41 24.24
CA ASN A 56 8.80 24.60 24.83
C ASN A 56 10.19 24.97 24.30
N SER A 57 10.29 26.03 23.49
CA SER A 57 11.54 26.58 22.95
C SER A 57 12.37 25.61 22.09
N THR A 58 11.81 24.48 21.64
CA THR A 58 12.51 23.58 20.72
C THR A 58 12.74 24.24 19.37
N LEU A 59 13.91 24.01 18.78
CA LEU A 59 14.25 24.51 17.45
C LEU A 59 13.33 23.87 16.39
N GLY A 60 12.69 24.71 15.58
CA GLY A 60 11.75 24.29 14.54
C GLY A 60 11.10 25.49 13.86
N PHE A 61 10.44 25.28 12.73
CA PHE A 61 9.73 26.35 12.02
C PHE A 61 8.28 26.40 12.48
N TRP A 62 7.87 27.53 13.05
CA TRP A 62 6.53 27.70 13.59
C TRP A 62 5.86 28.88 12.90
N CYS A 63 4.65 28.66 12.40
CA CYS A 63 3.76 29.71 11.89
C CYS A 63 2.39 29.57 12.55
N SER A 64 1.85 30.69 13.02
CA SER A 64 0.48 30.81 13.53
C SER A 64 -0.22 31.87 12.70
N PHE A 65 -1.47 31.63 12.33
CA PHE A 65 -2.26 32.56 11.52
C PHE A 65 -3.75 32.26 11.64
N THR A 66 -4.56 33.26 11.34
CA THR A 66 -6.02 33.12 11.21
C THR A 66 -6.41 33.19 9.74
N MET A 67 -7.16 32.18 9.29
CA MET A 67 -7.69 32.14 7.93
C MET A 67 -8.98 32.95 7.80
N THR A 68 -9.25 33.47 6.61
CA THR A 68 -10.56 34.06 6.28
C THR A 68 -11.61 32.99 6.03
N THR A 69 -12.88 33.31 6.26
CA THR A 69 -14.00 32.38 6.04
C THR A 69 -14.32 32.14 4.56
N ASN A 70 -13.86 33.02 3.67
CA ASN A 70 -13.99 32.86 2.23
C ASN A 70 -12.81 33.55 1.54
N HIS A 71 -12.17 32.85 0.60
CA HIS A 71 -11.18 33.43 -0.30
C HIS A 71 -11.09 32.65 -1.62
N THR A 72 -10.63 33.34 -2.66
CA THR A 72 -10.42 32.73 -3.97
C THR A 72 -8.93 32.72 -4.30
N LYS A 73 -8.44 31.58 -4.79
CA LYS A 73 -7.06 31.39 -5.26
C LYS A 73 -7.09 31.00 -6.74
N MET A 74 -6.10 31.47 -7.49
CA MET A 74 -5.97 31.24 -8.94
C MET A 74 -4.61 30.62 -9.25
N ASP A 75 -4.60 29.47 -9.91
CA ASP A 75 -3.35 28.78 -10.26
C ASP A 75 -2.60 29.46 -11.42
N SER A 76 -1.42 28.95 -11.74
CA SER A 76 -0.59 29.44 -12.86
C SER A 76 -1.25 29.30 -14.25
N ALA A 77 -2.34 28.54 -14.37
CA ALA A 77 -3.11 28.36 -15.60
C ALA A 77 -4.39 29.23 -15.62
N ASN A 78 -4.50 30.23 -14.75
CA ASN A 78 -5.65 31.12 -14.56
C ASN A 78 -6.95 30.41 -14.16
N SER A 79 -6.85 29.21 -13.59
CA SER A 79 -8.00 28.49 -13.03
C SER A 79 -8.24 28.94 -11.59
N SER A 80 -9.43 29.46 -11.30
CA SER A 80 -9.80 29.98 -9.98
C SER A 80 -10.65 29.01 -9.17
N THR A 81 -10.34 28.87 -7.89
CA THR A 81 -11.13 28.10 -6.93
C THR A 81 -11.43 28.93 -5.69
N THR A 82 -12.69 28.93 -5.26
CA THR A 82 -13.15 29.61 -4.05
C THR A 82 -13.24 28.62 -2.91
N PHE A 83 -12.53 28.91 -1.82
CA PHE A 83 -12.57 28.15 -0.58
C PHE A 83 -13.47 28.83 0.42
N ILE A 84 -14.42 28.08 0.99
CA ILE A 84 -15.38 28.58 1.97
C ILE A 84 -15.26 27.74 3.24
N TYR A 85 -14.97 28.41 4.34
CA TYR A 85 -14.77 27.81 5.66
C TYR A 85 -15.91 28.17 6.60
N ASN A 86 -16.58 27.14 7.10
CA ASN A 86 -17.53 27.18 8.20
C ASN A 86 -16.95 26.47 9.44
N LYS A 87 -17.12 27.07 10.63
CA LYS A 87 -16.71 26.51 11.92
C LYS A 87 -17.35 25.16 12.23
N SER A 88 -18.56 24.90 11.75
CA SER A 88 -19.29 23.65 12.01
C SER A 88 -18.90 22.49 11.08
N SER A 89 -18.01 22.72 10.10
CA SER A 89 -17.59 21.70 9.14
C SER A 89 -16.32 20.99 9.58
N LYS A 90 -16.20 19.71 9.21
CA LYS A 90 -14.97 18.93 9.40
C LYS A 90 -14.02 19.16 8.23
N TYR A 91 -12.74 19.35 8.52
CA TYR A 91 -11.70 19.49 7.49
C TYR A 91 -10.63 18.43 7.67
N HIS A 92 -10.00 18.05 6.57
CA HIS A 92 -8.85 17.17 6.58
C HIS A 92 -7.59 17.99 6.41
N ALA A 93 -6.62 17.80 7.30
CA ALA A 93 -5.30 18.41 7.22
C ALA A 93 -4.27 17.39 6.73
N ILE A 94 -3.44 17.79 5.77
CA ILE A 94 -2.32 17.00 5.31
C ILE A 94 -1.05 17.76 5.69
N GLU A 95 -0.18 17.11 6.48
CA GLU A 95 1.11 17.66 6.87
C GLU A 95 2.22 16.92 6.12
N ALA A 96 2.97 17.66 5.31
CA ALA A 96 4.13 17.14 4.60
C ALA A 96 5.40 17.81 5.10
N TYR A 97 6.45 17.02 5.31
CA TYR A 97 7.78 17.48 5.69
C TYR A 97 8.83 16.91 4.73
N GLY A 98 9.94 17.63 4.54
CA GLY A 98 11.01 17.24 3.62
C GLY A 98 12.32 17.95 3.94
N GLN A 99 13.41 17.43 3.35
CA GLN A 99 14.73 18.03 3.51
C GLN A 99 14.95 19.13 2.46
N LEU A 100 15.37 20.31 2.91
CA LEU A 100 15.78 21.39 2.02
C LEU A 100 17.19 21.10 1.49
N THR A 101 17.33 20.88 0.19
CA THR A 101 18.63 20.78 -0.51
C THR A 101 19.11 22.15 -1.00
N THR A 102 18.16 23.05 -1.29
CA THR A 102 18.33 24.47 -1.58
C THR A 102 17.24 25.25 -0.83
N TRP A 103 17.26 26.58 -0.84
CA TRP A 103 16.19 27.39 -0.21
C TRP A 103 14.83 27.29 -0.95
N ASP A 104 14.75 26.45 -1.98
CA ASP A 104 13.53 26.13 -2.72
C ASP A 104 12.76 24.96 -2.10
N LEU A 105 11.44 24.96 -2.29
CA LEU A 105 10.60 23.81 -1.99
C LEU A 105 10.95 22.65 -2.92
N THR A 106 11.25 21.50 -2.33
CA THR A 106 11.42 20.22 -3.03
C THR A 106 10.21 19.33 -2.80
N PHE A 107 10.08 18.27 -3.62
CA PHE A 107 9.11 17.22 -3.36
C PHE A 107 9.51 16.43 -2.10
N HIS A 108 8.53 16.08 -1.28
CA HIS A 108 8.74 15.23 -0.11
C HIS A 108 8.90 13.76 -0.53
N ASP A 109 9.79 13.01 0.12
CA ASP A 109 10.06 11.60 -0.23
C ASP A 109 8.96 10.61 0.24
N GLY A 110 7.99 11.06 1.06
CA GLY A 110 6.95 10.21 1.64
C GLY A 110 5.56 10.84 1.63
N THR A 111 4.53 10.04 1.32
CA THR A 111 3.14 10.49 1.30
C THR A 111 2.64 10.86 2.69
N ALA A 112 2.17 12.10 2.84
CA ALA A 112 1.44 12.55 4.01
C ALA A 112 0.02 11.98 4.04
N VAL A 113 -0.40 11.42 5.17
CA VAL A 113 -1.77 10.93 5.37
C VAL A 113 -2.63 12.08 5.89
N ALA A 114 -3.78 12.29 5.24
CA ALA A 114 -4.79 13.25 5.70
C ALA A 114 -5.32 12.85 7.09
N LYS A 115 -5.35 13.82 8.00
CA LYS A 115 -5.84 13.68 9.38
C LYS A 115 -7.09 14.53 9.55
N ASP A 116 -8.17 13.96 10.07
CA ASP A 116 -9.38 14.73 10.42
C ASP A 116 -9.06 15.74 11.52
N VAL A 117 -9.37 17.01 11.27
CA VAL A 117 -9.26 18.09 12.25
C VAL A 117 -10.67 18.58 12.56
N ILE A 118 -11.09 18.39 13.82
CA ILE A 118 -12.33 18.93 14.36
C ILE A 118 -11.92 20.11 15.25
N ASP A 119 -12.20 21.32 14.76
CA ASP A 119 -12.04 22.61 15.44
C ASP A 119 -10.60 23.06 15.79
N GLY A 120 -10.26 24.30 15.41
CA GLY A 120 -9.05 25.03 15.82
C GLY A 120 -7.72 24.30 15.59
N PHE A 121 -7.05 24.53 14.45
CA PHE A 121 -5.74 23.96 14.14
C PHE A 121 -4.71 24.18 15.28
N TYR A 122 -4.19 23.09 15.87
CA TYR A 122 -3.02 23.13 16.76
C TYR A 122 -2.05 21.99 16.41
N ILE A 123 -0.86 22.34 15.91
CA ILE A 123 0.26 21.42 15.75
C ILE A 123 1.11 21.54 17.03
N ASN A 124 1.12 20.51 17.88
CA ASN A 124 2.08 20.37 18.98
C ASN A 124 2.38 18.89 19.22
N GLU A 125 3.60 18.51 18.87
CA GLU A 125 4.17 17.16 18.73
C GLU A 125 4.38 16.34 20.01
N LYS A 126 3.81 16.67 21.18
CA LYS A 126 4.07 15.82 22.37
C LYS A 126 2.90 15.28 23.17
N ASN A 127 1.80 16.01 23.37
CA ASN A 127 0.82 15.61 24.41
C ASN A 127 -0.66 15.72 24.00
N LYS A 128 -1.02 15.33 22.77
CA LYS A 128 -2.43 15.04 22.47
C LYS A 128 -2.51 13.73 21.72
N GLU A 129 -3.15 12.74 22.33
CA GLU A 129 -3.74 11.61 21.61
C GLU A 129 -4.73 12.20 20.62
N TYR A 130 -4.29 12.39 19.38
CA TYR A 130 -5.20 12.63 18.29
C TYR A 130 -5.76 11.27 17.90
N LYS A 131 -7.07 11.09 18.07
CA LYS A 131 -7.79 10.07 17.31
C LYS A 131 -7.69 10.49 15.85
N VAL A 132 -6.65 10.02 15.17
CA VAL A 132 -6.61 9.96 13.71
C VAL A 132 -7.85 9.16 13.35
N ALA A 133 -8.93 9.82 12.97
CA ALA A 133 -9.92 9.15 12.16
C ALA A 133 -9.15 8.80 10.89
N ALA A 134 -8.78 7.53 10.75
CA ALA A 134 -8.16 7.01 9.55
C ALA A 134 -9.04 7.51 8.40
N THR A 135 -8.45 8.28 7.47
CA THR A 135 -9.16 8.66 6.24
C THR A 135 -9.53 7.33 5.59
N GLN A 136 -10.80 6.93 5.74
CA GLN A 136 -11.26 5.63 5.30
C GLN A 136 -10.98 5.55 3.79
N GLY A 137 -10.08 4.65 3.41
CA GLY A 137 -9.78 4.28 2.05
C GLY A 137 -11.09 4.07 1.31
N THR A 138 -11.13 4.51 0.06
CA THR A 138 -12.30 4.31 -0.78
C THR A 138 -12.65 2.82 -0.83
N LYS A 139 -13.93 2.51 -1.09
CA LYS A 139 -14.37 1.11 -1.18
C LYS A 139 -13.52 0.32 -2.16
N LEU A 140 -13.16 0.91 -3.30
CA LEU A 140 -12.30 0.28 -4.31
C LEU A 140 -10.88 0.05 -3.78
N PHE A 141 -10.27 1.02 -3.09
CA PHE A 141 -8.96 0.84 -2.45
C PHE A 141 -8.96 -0.31 -1.43
N LYS A 142 -9.99 -0.37 -0.56
CA LYS A 142 -10.13 -1.46 0.41
C LYS A 142 -10.37 -2.80 -0.26
N SER A 143 -11.20 -2.83 -1.31
CA SER A 143 -11.43 -4.03 -2.12
C SER A 143 -10.12 -4.52 -2.76
N HIS A 144 -9.27 -3.64 -3.30
CA HIS A 144 -7.97 -4.03 -3.81
C HIS A 144 -7.14 -4.77 -2.76
N GLY A 145 -6.89 -4.16 -1.60
CA GLY A 145 -6.07 -4.77 -0.56
C GLY A 145 -6.66 -6.09 -0.05
N ALA A 146 -7.97 -6.15 0.19
CA ALA A 146 -8.65 -7.37 0.62
C ALA A 146 -8.56 -8.51 -0.41
N LEU A 147 -8.78 -8.21 -1.70
CA LEU A 147 -8.67 -9.18 -2.78
C LEU A 147 -7.23 -9.70 -2.91
N MET A 148 -6.22 -8.83 -2.79
CA MET A 148 -4.81 -9.23 -2.87
C MET A 148 -4.38 -10.10 -1.69
N ILE A 149 -4.73 -9.72 -0.46
CA ILE A 149 -4.43 -10.52 0.73
C ILE A 149 -5.13 -11.88 0.65
N LEU A 150 -6.39 -11.93 0.21
CA LEU A 150 -7.13 -13.19 0.08
C LEU A 150 -6.56 -14.09 -1.04
N ALA A 151 -6.22 -13.50 -2.20
CA ALA A 151 -5.65 -14.25 -3.31
C ALA A 151 -4.30 -14.89 -2.93
N TRP A 152 -3.37 -14.09 -2.42
CA TRP A 152 -1.98 -14.48 -2.23
C TRP A 152 -1.67 -15.02 -0.83
N GLY A 153 -2.45 -14.66 0.18
CA GLY A 153 -2.34 -15.18 1.53
C GLY A 153 -3.10 -16.50 1.74
N PHE A 154 -4.17 -16.75 0.97
CA PHE A 154 -5.01 -17.95 1.13
C PHE A 154 -5.09 -18.84 -0.10
N PHE A 155 -5.70 -18.37 -1.20
CA PHE A 155 -6.03 -19.25 -2.32
C PHE A 155 -4.81 -19.84 -3.03
N ILE A 156 -3.80 -19.01 -3.34
CA ILE A 156 -2.59 -19.46 -4.01
C ILE A 156 -1.76 -20.41 -3.13
N PRO A 157 -1.48 -20.11 -1.84
CA PRO A 157 -0.82 -21.06 -0.95
C PRO A 157 -1.59 -22.36 -0.76
N ALA A 158 -2.93 -22.30 -0.59
CA ALA A 158 -3.77 -23.49 -0.48
C ALA A 158 -3.69 -24.38 -1.74
N GLY A 159 -3.73 -23.77 -2.93
CA GLY A 159 -3.52 -24.50 -4.19
C GLY A 159 -2.15 -25.18 -4.25
N GLY A 160 -1.09 -24.50 -3.80
CA GLY A 160 0.26 -25.06 -3.71
C GLY A 160 0.32 -26.23 -2.72
N LEU A 161 -0.35 -26.11 -1.59
CA LEU A 161 -0.47 -27.16 -0.58
C LEU A 161 -1.15 -28.41 -1.14
N PHE A 162 -2.27 -28.28 -1.85
CA PHE A 162 -2.93 -29.43 -2.47
C PHE A 162 -2.03 -30.15 -3.48
N ALA A 163 -1.17 -29.41 -4.20
CA ALA A 163 -0.17 -30.02 -5.07
C ALA A 163 0.95 -30.74 -4.29
N ALA A 164 1.41 -30.19 -3.16
CA ALA A 164 2.40 -30.84 -2.29
C ALA A 164 1.82 -32.08 -1.60
N ALA A 165 0.57 -32.01 -1.16
CA ALA A 165 -0.21 -33.09 -0.57
C ALA A 165 -0.73 -34.10 -1.59
N ARG A 166 -0.12 -34.18 -2.79
CA ARG A 166 -0.55 -35.08 -3.87
C ARG A 166 -0.71 -36.53 -3.40
N TYR A 167 0.14 -36.99 -2.48
CA TYR A 167 0.16 -38.36 -1.93
C TYR A 167 -1.04 -38.66 -1.02
N ILE A 168 -1.58 -37.64 -0.34
CA ILE A 168 -2.76 -37.75 0.52
C ILE A 168 -4.04 -37.76 -0.33
N PHE A 169 -4.08 -36.90 -1.36
CA PHE A 169 -5.24 -36.73 -2.23
C PHE A 169 -5.07 -37.42 -3.60
N GLN A 170 -4.37 -38.57 -3.64
CA GLN A 170 -4.12 -39.31 -4.89
C GLN A 170 -5.39 -39.90 -5.49
N LYS A 171 -6.33 -40.32 -4.64
CA LYS A 171 -7.54 -41.04 -5.06
C LYS A 171 -8.31 -40.20 -6.09
N GLY A 172 -8.45 -40.74 -7.31
CA GLY A 172 -9.16 -40.09 -8.41
C GLY A 172 -8.53 -38.78 -8.92
N GLY A 173 -7.27 -38.51 -8.61
CA GLY A 173 -6.61 -37.26 -9.02
C GLY A 173 -7.12 -36.00 -8.32
N LEU A 174 -7.75 -36.16 -7.15
CA LEU A 174 -8.39 -35.07 -6.39
C LEU A 174 -7.44 -33.90 -6.11
N TRP A 175 -6.17 -34.20 -5.78
CA TRP A 175 -5.14 -33.18 -5.57
C TRP A 175 -5.03 -32.18 -6.74
N PHE A 176 -5.17 -32.68 -7.97
CA PHE A 176 -5.01 -31.87 -9.18
C PHE A 176 -6.23 -30.98 -9.41
N ASN A 177 -7.43 -31.49 -9.14
CA ASN A 177 -8.66 -30.71 -9.22
C ASN A 177 -8.69 -29.62 -8.15
N LEU A 178 -8.31 -29.93 -6.91
CA LEU A 178 -8.20 -28.94 -5.83
C LEU A 178 -7.13 -27.90 -6.14
N HIS A 179 -5.93 -28.30 -6.56
CA HIS A 179 -4.87 -27.39 -6.99
C HIS A 179 -5.38 -26.43 -8.07
N ARG A 180 -6.02 -26.94 -9.12
CA ARG A 180 -6.55 -26.11 -10.22
C ARG A 180 -7.64 -25.17 -9.74
N ALA A 181 -8.61 -25.65 -8.97
CA ALA A 181 -9.72 -24.83 -8.50
C ALA A 181 -9.24 -23.64 -7.67
N PHE A 182 -8.33 -23.89 -6.71
CA PHE A 182 -7.76 -22.85 -5.86
C PHE A 182 -6.85 -21.88 -6.64
N MET A 183 -6.04 -22.39 -7.57
CA MET A 183 -5.20 -21.53 -8.43
C MET A 183 -6.03 -20.62 -9.34
N ILE A 184 -7.10 -21.15 -9.95
CA ILE A 184 -8.00 -20.35 -10.79
C ILE A 184 -8.67 -19.27 -9.95
N MET A 185 -9.19 -19.60 -8.76
CA MET A 185 -9.82 -18.62 -7.88
C MET A 185 -8.82 -17.54 -7.44
N GLY A 186 -7.61 -17.91 -7.04
CA GLY A 186 -6.56 -16.95 -6.68
C GLY A 186 -6.21 -16.00 -7.82
N VAL A 187 -6.14 -16.51 -9.06
CA VAL A 187 -5.88 -15.69 -10.25
C VAL A 187 -7.04 -14.75 -10.55
N LEU A 188 -8.29 -15.21 -10.43
CA LEU A 188 -9.47 -14.36 -10.63
C LEU A 188 -9.51 -13.21 -9.62
N LEU A 189 -9.22 -13.48 -8.36
CA LEU A 189 -9.11 -12.46 -7.31
C LEU A 189 -7.95 -11.49 -7.58
N ASN A 190 -6.80 -12.00 -8.02
CA ASN A 190 -5.65 -11.19 -8.41
C ASN A 190 -5.99 -10.23 -9.56
N ILE A 191 -6.68 -10.71 -10.60
CA ILE A 191 -7.13 -9.89 -11.73
C ILE A 191 -8.13 -8.83 -11.25
N ALA A 192 -9.14 -9.23 -10.47
CA ALA A 192 -10.15 -8.30 -9.94
C ALA A 192 -9.51 -7.21 -9.08
N GLY A 193 -8.64 -7.57 -8.13
CA GLY A 193 -7.93 -6.62 -7.29
C GLY A 193 -7.04 -5.67 -8.09
N PHE A 194 -6.37 -6.19 -9.13
CA PHE A 194 -5.50 -5.38 -10.00
C PHE A 194 -6.32 -4.37 -10.80
N VAL A 195 -7.41 -4.79 -11.44
CA VAL A 195 -8.28 -3.90 -12.20
C VAL A 195 -8.88 -2.81 -11.31
N VAL A 196 -9.39 -3.19 -10.13
CA VAL A 196 -10.04 -2.25 -9.21
C VAL A 196 -9.11 -1.12 -8.78
N ILE A 197 -7.83 -1.38 -8.51
CA ILE A 197 -6.91 -0.30 -8.10
C ILE A 197 -6.57 0.64 -9.26
N PHE A 198 -6.45 0.14 -10.49
CA PHE A 198 -6.24 0.98 -11.66
C PHE A 198 -7.45 1.85 -11.98
N VAL A 199 -8.66 1.31 -11.81
CA VAL A 199 -9.92 2.08 -11.93
C VAL A 199 -9.99 3.16 -10.87
N GLU A 200 -9.67 2.84 -9.61
CA GLU A 200 -9.65 3.81 -8.51
C GLU A 200 -8.64 4.94 -8.73
N LYS A 201 -7.45 4.63 -9.26
CA LYS A 201 -6.38 5.61 -9.44
C LYS A 201 -6.46 6.38 -10.76
N GLY A 202 -7.13 5.85 -11.77
CA GLY A 202 -7.28 6.50 -13.08
C GLY A 202 -5.97 6.68 -13.87
N GLY A 203 -4.87 6.06 -13.44
CA GLY A 203 -3.55 6.22 -14.02
C GLY A 203 -2.47 5.43 -13.27
N PHE A 204 -1.24 5.50 -13.78
CA PHE A 204 -0.09 4.92 -13.08
C PHE A 204 0.42 5.90 -12.01
N VAL A 205 0.98 5.34 -10.94
CA VAL A 205 1.53 6.12 -9.83
C VAL A 205 2.74 6.95 -10.28
N ASP A 206 2.87 8.17 -9.74
CA ASP A 206 3.97 9.08 -10.01
C ASP A 206 5.31 8.47 -9.52
N PRO A 207 6.39 8.49 -10.35
CA PRO A 207 7.71 8.01 -9.94
C PRO A 207 8.30 8.70 -8.70
N GLY A 208 7.88 9.92 -8.40
CA GLY A 208 8.25 10.66 -7.20
C GLY A 208 7.70 10.04 -5.90
N TYR A 209 6.63 9.24 -5.97
CA TYR A 209 6.19 8.43 -4.82
C TYR A 209 6.91 7.08 -4.81
N ALA A 210 8.16 7.07 -4.38
CA ALA A 210 9.08 5.94 -4.55
C ALA A 210 8.52 4.60 -4.06
N LEU A 211 7.94 4.54 -2.86
CA LEU A 211 7.41 3.29 -2.30
C LEU A 211 6.15 2.81 -3.07
N GLY A 212 5.24 3.71 -3.41
CA GLY A 212 4.05 3.37 -4.19
C GLY A 212 4.38 2.99 -5.63
N TYR A 213 5.35 3.66 -6.25
CA TYR A 213 5.88 3.30 -7.56
C TYR A 213 6.48 1.89 -7.55
N THR A 214 7.30 1.59 -6.54
CA THR A 214 7.88 0.26 -6.37
C THR A 214 6.79 -0.80 -6.18
N HIS A 215 5.78 -0.54 -5.33
CA HIS A 215 4.63 -1.42 -5.15
C HIS A 215 3.85 -1.65 -6.46
N ALA A 216 3.53 -0.59 -7.21
CA ALA A 216 2.79 -0.72 -8.46
C ALA A 216 3.58 -1.53 -9.52
N VAL A 217 4.87 -1.26 -9.67
CA VAL A 217 5.74 -2.00 -10.61
C VAL A 217 5.85 -3.47 -10.22
N MET A 218 6.07 -3.77 -8.94
CA MET A 218 6.09 -5.15 -8.44
C MET A 218 4.74 -5.84 -8.66
N GLY A 219 3.63 -5.16 -8.41
CA GLY A 219 2.28 -5.68 -8.68
C GLY A 219 2.08 -6.04 -10.16
N CYS A 220 2.57 -5.22 -11.09
CA CYS A 220 2.56 -5.54 -12.52
C CYS A 220 3.40 -6.78 -12.86
N MET A 221 4.59 -6.90 -12.26
CA MET A 221 5.42 -8.10 -12.42
C MET A 221 4.70 -9.36 -11.91
N VAL A 222 4.13 -9.30 -10.70
CA VAL A 222 3.34 -10.39 -10.11
C VAL A 222 2.18 -10.80 -11.02
N MET A 223 1.45 -9.84 -11.58
CA MET A 223 0.39 -10.11 -12.56
C MET A 223 0.94 -10.83 -13.80
N GLY A 224 2.04 -10.34 -14.38
CA GLY A 224 2.68 -10.94 -15.55
C GLY A 224 3.15 -12.38 -15.31
N TYR A 225 3.83 -12.64 -14.19
CA TYR A 225 4.24 -14.00 -13.81
C TYR A 225 3.05 -14.91 -13.55
N SER A 226 2.01 -14.41 -12.88
CA SER A 226 0.79 -15.17 -12.59
C SER A 226 0.07 -15.62 -13.87
N LEU A 227 -0.20 -14.70 -14.80
CA LEU A 227 -0.84 -15.01 -16.09
C LEU A 227 0.02 -15.95 -16.93
N THR A 228 1.34 -15.71 -16.99
CA THR A 228 2.26 -16.60 -17.70
C THR A 228 2.23 -18.00 -17.12
N ASN A 229 2.15 -18.14 -15.80
CA ASN A 229 2.13 -19.44 -15.15
C ASN A 229 0.81 -20.20 -15.41
N VAL A 230 -0.32 -19.49 -15.49
CA VAL A 230 -1.62 -20.04 -15.88
C VAL A 230 -1.61 -20.53 -17.32
N ILE A 231 -1.10 -19.71 -18.26
CA ILE A 231 -0.97 -20.08 -19.67
C ILE A 231 -0.13 -21.35 -19.81
N ARG A 232 1.02 -21.43 -19.12
CA ARG A 232 1.84 -22.64 -19.07
C ARG A 232 1.04 -23.84 -18.55
N GLY A 233 0.25 -23.65 -17.49
CA GLY A 233 -0.62 -24.67 -16.92
C GLY A 233 -1.64 -25.23 -17.92
N PHE A 234 -2.21 -24.39 -18.79
CA PHE A 234 -3.08 -24.82 -19.89
C PHE A 234 -2.32 -25.55 -20.99
N LEU A 235 -1.10 -25.12 -21.30
CA LEU A 235 -0.20 -25.76 -22.27
C LEU A 235 0.57 -26.95 -21.69
N ARG A 236 0.05 -27.55 -20.61
CA ARG A 236 0.69 -28.68 -19.91
C ARG A 236 0.85 -29.88 -20.86
N PRO A 237 2.08 -30.36 -21.09
CA PRO A 237 2.31 -31.55 -21.92
C PRO A 237 1.77 -32.82 -21.28
N ASP A 238 1.50 -33.83 -22.12
CA ASP A 238 1.15 -35.19 -21.69
C ASP A 238 2.19 -35.81 -20.74
N LEU A 239 1.75 -36.83 -20.00
CA LEU A 239 2.57 -37.51 -18.99
C LEU A 239 3.87 -38.08 -19.58
N GLU A 240 3.78 -38.68 -20.76
CA GLU A 240 4.90 -39.33 -21.46
C GLU A 240 5.74 -38.36 -22.31
N SER A 241 5.37 -37.08 -22.37
CA SER A 241 6.09 -36.13 -23.21
C SER A 241 7.50 -35.85 -22.71
N PRO A 242 8.55 -35.85 -23.57
CA PRO A 242 9.91 -35.46 -23.16
C PRO A 242 9.99 -34.01 -22.66
N ARG A 243 9.02 -33.17 -23.05
CA ARG A 243 8.92 -31.77 -22.59
C ARG A 243 8.36 -31.66 -21.17
N ARG A 244 7.79 -32.74 -20.60
CA ARG A 244 7.12 -32.74 -19.30
C ARG A 244 8.06 -32.36 -18.14
N ARG A 245 9.34 -32.75 -18.20
CA ARG A 245 10.33 -32.36 -17.18
C ARG A 245 10.61 -30.85 -17.22
N LYS A 246 10.84 -30.29 -18.42
CA LYS A 246 11.05 -28.84 -18.62
C LYS A 246 9.82 -28.03 -18.19
N PHE A 247 8.63 -28.52 -18.54
CA PHE A 247 7.37 -27.92 -18.07
C PHE A 247 7.31 -27.86 -16.55
N LYS A 248 7.51 -29.00 -15.84
CA LYS A 248 7.45 -29.06 -14.38
C LYS A 248 8.41 -28.06 -13.72
N VAL A 249 9.67 -28.04 -14.16
CA VAL A 249 10.69 -27.13 -13.61
C VAL A 249 10.31 -25.68 -13.85
N THR A 250 9.98 -25.32 -15.09
CA THR A 250 9.70 -23.92 -15.41
C THR A 250 8.39 -23.41 -14.81
N HIS A 251 7.35 -24.25 -14.74
CA HIS A 251 6.09 -23.92 -14.06
C HIS A 251 6.31 -23.66 -12.57
N PHE A 252 7.13 -24.51 -11.93
CA PHE A 252 7.49 -24.32 -10.53
C PHE A 252 8.30 -23.05 -10.29
N LEU A 253 9.32 -22.76 -11.13
CA LEU A 253 10.14 -21.55 -10.98
C LEU A 253 9.34 -20.26 -11.17
N PHE A 254 8.47 -20.21 -12.18
CA PHE A 254 7.60 -19.05 -12.41
C PHE A 254 6.62 -18.86 -11.25
N ALA A 255 6.03 -19.94 -10.73
CA ALA A 255 5.20 -19.88 -9.54
C ALA A 255 5.97 -19.35 -8.32
N GLY A 256 7.18 -19.87 -8.07
CA GLY A 256 8.03 -19.46 -6.96
C GLY A 256 8.39 -17.97 -7.02
N LEU A 257 8.80 -17.47 -8.20
CA LEU A 257 9.08 -16.04 -8.39
C LEU A 257 7.85 -15.18 -8.13
N ALA A 258 6.68 -15.58 -8.64
CA ALA A 258 5.44 -14.85 -8.42
C ALA A 258 5.09 -14.76 -6.92
N ILE A 259 5.26 -15.87 -6.19
CA ILE A 259 4.97 -15.95 -4.75
C ILE A 259 5.90 -15.04 -3.94
N VAL A 260 7.21 -15.06 -4.21
CA VAL A 260 8.19 -14.20 -3.52
C VAL A 260 7.87 -12.73 -3.77
N LEU A 261 7.66 -12.35 -5.04
CA LEU A 261 7.31 -10.98 -5.41
C LEU A 261 5.98 -10.55 -4.77
N ALA A 262 4.97 -11.41 -4.74
CA ALA A 262 3.68 -11.11 -4.14
C ALA A 262 3.77 -10.89 -2.63
N ASN A 263 4.56 -11.70 -1.92
CA ASN A 263 4.80 -11.51 -0.49
C ASN A 263 5.44 -10.15 -0.20
N THR A 264 6.52 -9.81 -0.92
CA THR A 264 7.14 -8.49 -0.83
C THR A 264 6.17 -7.37 -1.19
N ASN A 265 5.35 -7.56 -2.22
CA ASN A 265 4.40 -6.55 -2.66
C ASN A 265 3.27 -6.29 -1.66
N ILE A 266 2.77 -7.32 -0.98
CA ILE A 266 1.79 -7.15 0.12
C ILE A 266 2.45 -6.47 1.31
N THR A 267 3.67 -6.86 1.67
CA THR A 267 4.42 -6.21 2.75
C THR A 267 4.60 -4.71 2.47
N THR A 268 5.01 -4.31 1.26
CA THR A 268 5.12 -2.88 0.91
C THR A 268 3.77 -2.18 0.91
N GLY A 269 2.71 -2.84 0.43
CA GLY A 269 1.35 -2.31 0.49
C GLY A 269 0.87 -2.04 1.92
N LEU A 270 1.15 -2.95 2.86
CA LEU A 270 0.83 -2.78 4.28
C LEU A 270 1.68 -1.66 4.93
N TYR A 271 2.95 -1.51 4.53
CA TYR A 271 3.77 -0.37 4.96
C TYR A 271 3.21 0.98 4.48
N MET A 272 2.72 1.06 3.24
CA MET A 272 2.13 2.29 2.68
C MET A 272 0.90 2.76 3.46
N VAL A 273 0.17 1.84 4.09
CA VAL A 273 -1.00 2.15 4.95
C VAL A 273 -0.65 2.20 6.44
N SER A 274 0.64 2.34 6.77
CA SER A 274 1.14 2.44 8.15
C SER A 274 0.88 1.23 9.06
N LEU A 275 0.55 0.06 8.49
CA LEU A 275 0.37 -1.20 9.22
C LEU A 275 1.69 -1.96 9.34
N LYS A 276 2.68 -1.35 10.02
CA LYS A 276 4.06 -1.87 10.09
C LYS A 276 4.15 -3.25 10.74
N ALA A 277 3.42 -3.47 11.83
CA ALA A 277 3.45 -4.74 12.55
C ALA A 277 2.90 -5.88 11.69
N SER A 278 1.74 -5.69 11.05
CA SER A 278 1.17 -6.66 10.11
C SER A 278 2.02 -6.81 8.86
N ALA A 279 2.67 -5.75 8.36
CA ALA A 279 3.60 -5.86 7.24
C ALA A 279 4.77 -6.80 7.55
N ILE A 280 5.37 -6.67 8.74
CA ILE A 280 6.46 -7.53 9.20
C ILE A 280 5.95 -8.95 9.45
N ALA A 281 4.83 -9.11 10.17
CA ALA A 281 4.23 -10.41 10.45
C ALA A 281 3.87 -11.14 9.15
N PHE A 282 3.19 -10.46 8.22
CA PHE A 282 2.86 -10.98 6.90
C PHE A 282 4.13 -11.41 6.15
N GLY A 283 5.09 -10.48 5.99
CA GLY A 283 6.30 -10.74 5.22
C GLY A 283 7.13 -11.90 5.75
N VAL A 284 7.34 -11.96 7.07
CA VAL A 284 8.18 -12.97 7.73
C VAL A 284 7.47 -14.31 7.84
N LEU A 285 6.27 -14.37 8.42
CA LEU A 285 5.56 -15.64 8.65
C LEU A 285 5.16 -16.28 7.32
N SER A 286 4.59 -15.50 6.39
CA SER A 286 4.23 -16.00 5.07
C SER A 286 5.47 -16.36 4.27
N GLY A 287 6.54 -15.55 4.35
CA GLY A 287 7.82 -15.84 3.69
C GLY A 287 8.44 -17.17 4.15
N ILE A 288 8.51 -17.41 5.46
CA ILE A 288 8.99 -18.68 6.03
C ILE A 288 8.14 -19.85 5.54
N CYS A 289 6.81 -19.73 5.63
CA CYS A 289 5.89 -20.77 5.17
C CYS A 289 6.03 -21.07 3.67
N MET A 290 6.23 -20.02 2.85
CA MET A 290 6.43 -20.12 1.40
C MET A 290 7.79 -20.71 1.01
N LEU A 291 8.82 -20.61 1.87
CA LEU A 291 10.10 -21.31 1.69
C LEU A 291 9.98 -22.80 2.02
N PHE A 292 9.13 -23.18 2.97
CA PHE A 292 8.91 -24.58 3.31
C PHE A 292 8.23 -25.35 2.18
N ILE A 293 7.21 -24.80 1.51
CA ILE A 293 6.49 -25.48 0.41
C ILE A 293 7.41 -26.05 -0.71
N PRO A 294 8.35 -25.29 -1.29
CA PRO A 294 9.27 -25.79 -2.33
C PRO A 294 10.32 -26.76 -1.79
N ILE A 295 10.86 -26.52 -0.59
CA ILE A 295 11.79 -27.42 0.10
C ILE A 295 11.11 -28.77 0.32
N PHE A 296 9.89 -28.75 0.87
CA PHE A 296 9.07 -29.93 1.03
C PHE A 296 8.73 -30.55 -0.33
N HIS A 297 8.34 -29.83 -1.38
CA HIS A 297 8.08 -30.48 -2.68
C HIS A 297 9.30 -31.28 -3.21
N PHE A 298 10.52 -30.76 -3.09
CA PHE A 298 11.72 -31.48 -3.54
C PHE A 298 12.15 -32.58 -2.56
N TRP A 299 12.10 -32.31 -1.26
CA TRP A 299 12.53 -33.23 -0.20
C TRP A 299 11.49 -34.31 0.14
N LEU A 300 10.22 -34.11 -0.18
CA LEU A 300 9.15 -35.12 -0.14
C LEU A 300 9.06 -35.96 -1.41
N SER A 301 9.95 -35.70 -2.37
CA SER A 301 10.16 -36.62 -3.49
C SER A 301 11.25 -37.65 -3.20
N SER A 302 12.01 -37.48 -2.11
CA SER A 302 12.85 -38.51 -1.50
C SER A 302 12.02 -39.30 -0.49
N ASP A 303 12.08 -40.63 -0.55
CA ASP A 303 11.26 -41.58 0.24
C ASP A 303 11.63 -41.64 1.74
N ASP A 304 12.30 -40.61 2.28
CA ASP A 304 13.07 -40.69 3.52
C ASP A 304 12.31 -40.24 4.79
N LEU A 305 11.03 -39.87 4.70
CA LEU A 305 10.21 -39.46 5.86
C LEU A 305 8.95 -40.31 6.10
N PRO A 306 8.63 -40.65 7.37
CA PRO A 306 7.34 -41.22 7.72
C PRO A 306 6.18 -40.27 7.36
N MET A 307 5.18 -40.76 6.62
CA MET A 307 3.98 -40.00 6.21
C MET A 307 3.26 -39.20 7.32
N PRO A 308 3.22 -39.62 8.61
CA PRO A 308 2.57 -38.84 9.67
C PRO A 308 3.23 -37.49 9.96
N ILE A 309 4.56 -37.42 9.90
CA ILE A 309 5.32 -36.19 10.18
C ILE A 309 5.11 -35.17 9.06
N HIS A 310 5.06 -35.64 7.82
CA HIS A 310 4.76 -34.82 6.65
C HIS A 310 3.42 -34.09 6.77
N ASN A 311 2.36 -34.82 7.13
CA ASN A 311 1.02 -34.26 7.22
C ASN A 311 0.90 -33.22 8.35
N LEU A 312 1.58 -33.47 9.47
CA LEU A 312 1.61 -32.55 10.60
C LEU A 312 2.28 -31.22 10.22
N VAL A 313 3.43 -31.26 9.54
CA VAL A 313 4.14 -30.04 9.14
C VAL A 313 3.36 -29.25 8.09
N LEU A 314 2.83 -29.92 7.06
CA LEU A 314 2.01 -29.27 6.03
C LEU A 314 0.77 -28.59 6.63
N THR A 315 0.10 -29.26 7.58
CA THR A 315 -1.06 -28.71 8.27
C THR A 315 -0.68 -27.52 9.13
N GLY A 316 0.42 -27.61 9.89
CA GLY A 316 0.90 -26.51 10.73
C GLY A 316 1.26 -25.26 9.91
N VAL A 317 2.01 -25.42 8.82
CA VAL A 317 2.36 -24.33 7.89
C VAL A 317 1.10 -23.66 7.34
N PHE A 318 0.09 -24.45 6.97
CA PHE A 318 -1.15 -23.92 6.43
C PHE A 318 -1.98 -23.15 7.46
N VAL A 319 -2.08 -23.66 8.70
CA VAL A 319 -2.78 -22.97 9.79
C VAL A 319 -2.13 -21.63 10.09
N VAL A 320 -0.79 -21.55 10.12
CA VAL A 320 -0.06 -20.30 10.34
C VAL A 320 -0.32 -19.31 9.21
N LEU A 321 -0.28 -19.75 7.95
CA LEU A 321 -0.59 -18.90 6.79
C LEU A 321 -2.01 -18.33 6.85
N ILE A 322 -3.01 -19.17 7.15
CA ILE A 322 -4.40 -18.74 7.26
C ILE A 322 -4.56 -17.72 8.39
N ALA A 323 -4.06 -18.03 9.59
CA ALA A 323 -4.17 -17.15 10.74
C ALA A 323 -3.55 -15.78 10.45
N ASN A 324 -2.36 -15.77 9.86
CA ASN A 324 -1.65 -14.54 9.48
C ASN A 324 -2.41 -13.74 8.41
N THR A 325 -3.00 -14.43 7.43
CA THR A 325 -3.81 -13.82 6.37
C THR A 325 -5.09 -13.19 6.93
N ILE A 326 -5.81 -13.90 7.80
CA ILE A 326 -7.03 -13.39 8.44
C ILE A 326 -6.71 -12.19 9.33
N ALA A 327 -5.66 -12.28 10.14
CA ALA A 327 -5.22 -11.17 10.99
C ALA A 327 -4.89 -9.93 10.16
N SER A 328 -4.07 -10.09 9.12
CA SER A 328 -3.67 -8.99 8.24
C SER A 328 -4.84 -8.39 7.46
N ALA A 329 -5.75 -9.21 6.94
CA ALA A 329 -6.94 -8.75 6.24
C ALA A 329 -7.90 -7.99 7.16
N THR A 330 -8.10 -8.50 8.38
CA THR A 330 -8.98 -7.87 9.38
C THR A 330 -8.41 -6.52 9.81
N GLU A 331 -7.12 -6.47 10.13
CA GLU A 331 -6.45 -5.24 10.51
C GLU A 331 -6.45 -4.21 9.37
N PHE A 332 -6.20 -4.66 8.14
CA PHE A 332 -6.30 -3.82 6.95
C PHE A 332 -7.71 -3.23 6.78
N LEU A 333 -8.76 -4.04 6.86
CA LEU A 333 -10.14 -3.58 6.66
C LEU A 333 -10.65 -2.63 7.75
N LEU A 334 -10.19 -2.81 9.00
CA LEU A 334 -10.60 -2.00 10.15
C LEU A 334 -9.85 -0.67 10.24
N ASN A 335 -8.58 -0.64 9.84
CA ASN A 335 -7.69 0.51 10.08
C ASN A 335 -7.35 1.32 8.82
N THR A 336 -7.68 0.82 7.63
CA THR A 336 -7.72 1.64 6.40
C THR A 336 -9.12 2.08 6.12
#